data_AF-A0A1Q7IKV3-F1
#
_entry.id   AF-A0A1Q7IKV3-F1
#
_cell.length_a   1.000
_cell.length_b   1.000
_cell.length_c   1.000
_cell.angle_alpha   90.00
_cell.angle_beta   90.00
_cell.angle_gamma   90.00
#
_symmetry.space_group_name_H-M   'P 1'
#
loop_
_entity.id
_entity.type
_entity.pdbx_description
1 polymer ?
#
loop_
_entity_poly.entity_id
_entity_poly.type
_entity_poly.pdbx_seq_one_letter_code
_entity_poly.pdbx_strand_id
1 'polypeptide(L)'
;MEFALCAGAAGDPVAGSSSNTVAGTCPTAPAGTSCPTTPTSCSAVSAGFISELLLLQANNVLPIYSQQDTFAYLPGWLEAINSSGAGLPNFWTWLNAYSQSPAQAGAIRQGFKQTTTHISPYTSSTIWDFFVLGNVMDSLFAQNPINNNQLIDWMTKSHTFIPNTSLGYTPPAGTTVTVSADLRNDIFFQNGQKVTSFDVAFSYISLVLNGAFQASPLIGELTAVTVISQTRFGLNLKARGVFTELTIGGPTVFPGALWYNPTSGCPASWASLITTPTTPTPVTYPVVSSSCLNTSAKLSGSGEDAVNDGHFVGSGPWACQNTGSNTGVPVGTVGTGCSNDNTSSPTVSFTLTRFGCTLGSGGTTCATPNTTFSLQSQYFRSSANAARWFWSGNTGSVPHDMSNISLLGSCWNKPLGTAGCTHWQQGIGAPGGLATVGLSQVSGVSRFWGVNWTAPFAWTALNGIDVGTANSFDGIPAPILQETDPILPSGQFLYPASAVGCAGTYPASAGYDC
;
A
#
# COMPACT_ATOMS: atom_id res chain seq x y z
N MET A 1 -0.63 -21.63 15.19
CA MET A 1 -1.88 -20.93 14.81
C MET A 1 -2.11 -20.96 13.31
N GLU A 2 -1.18 -20.41 12.51
CA GLU A 2 -1.40 -20.13 11.07
C GLU A 2 -1.51 -21.36 10.16
N PHE A 3 -0.73 -22.44 10.40
CA PHE A 3 -0.65 -23.62 9.52
C PHE A 3 -1.50 -24.82 9.97
N ALA A 4 -2.57 -24.54 10.71
CA ALA A 4 -3.55 -25.56 11.06
C ALA A 4 -4.26 -26.08 9.80
N LEU A 5 -4.57 -27.38 9.76
CA LEU A 5 -5.15 -28.05 8.58
C LEU A 5 -6.56 -27.55 8.22
N CYS A 6 -7.27 -26.92 9.16
CA CYS A 6 -8.62 -26.40 8.97
C CYS A 6 -8.75 -25.00 9.55
N ALA A 7 -9.40 -24.08 8.83
CA ALA A 7 -9.67 -22.71 9.26
C ALA A 7 -10.55 -22.64 10.53
N GLY A 8 -11.61 -23.44 10.55
CA GLY A 8 -12.50 -23.60 11.70
C GLY A 8 -13.08 -25.02 11.75
N ALA A 9 -13.68 -25.37 12.88
CA ALA A 9 -14.34 -26.63 13.14
C ALA A 9 -15.58 -26.44 14.04
N ALA A 10 -16.55 -27.36 13.94
CA ALA A 10 -17.73 -27.33 14.79
C ALA A 10 -17.32 -27.40 16.27
N GLY A 11 -17.70 -26.40 17.05
CA GLY A 11 -17.30 -26.24 18.45
C GLY A 11 -16.17 -25.24 18.69
N ASP A 12 -15.62 -24.60 17.66
CA ASP A 12 -14.68 -23.49 17.83
C ASP A 12 -15.32 -22.31 18.57
N PRO A 13 -14.53 -21.52 19.33
CA PRO A 13 -15.04 -20.33 19.98
C PRO A 13 -15.61 -19.34 18.96
N VAL A 14 -16.82 -18.84 19.23
CA VAL A 14 -17.48 -17.84 18.39
C VAL A 14 -17.28 -16.47 19.01
N ALA A 15 -17.15 -15.44 18.18
CA ALA A 15 -17.07 -14.06 18.65
C ALA A 15 -18.25 -13.75 19.62
N GLY A 16 -17.93 -13.30 20.84
CA GLY A 16 -18.91 -12.98 21.88
C GLY A 16 -19.41 -14.17 22.71
N SER A 17 -18.94 -15.40 22.46
CA SER A 17 -19.28 -16.54 23.32
C SER A 17 -18.54 -16.45 24.67
N SER A 18 -19.23 -16.81 25.76
CA SER A 18 -18.64 -16.96 27.09
C SER A 18 -18.04 -18.35 27.35
N SER A 19 -18.04 -19.22 26.34
CA SER A 19 -17.58 -20.61 26.42
C SER A 19 -16.39 -20.84 25.51
N ASN A 20 -15.24 -21.18 26.11
CA ASN A 20 -13.96 -21.40 25.42
C ASN A 20 -13.85 -22.84 24.89
N THR A 21 -14.94 -23.43 24.40
CA THR A 21 -14.86 -24.78 23.83
C THR A 21 -13.94 -24.73 22.62
N VAL A 22 -12.84 -25.46 22.69
CA VAL A 22 -11.88 -25.65 21.60
C VAL A 22 -12.34 -26.88 20.82
N ALA A 23 -12.54 -26.76 19.50
CA ALA A 23 -12.90 -27.92 18.69
C ALA A 23 -11.66 -28.78 18.41
N GLY A 24 -11.67 -30.00 18.96
CA GLY A 24 -10.65 -31.03 18.73
C GLY A 24 -9.72 -31.24 19.93
N THR A 25 -9.34 -32.51 20.15
CA THR A 25 -8.32 -32.87 21.12
C THR A 25 -6.93 -32.57 20.53
N CYS A 26 -6.33 -31.43 20.89
CA CYS A 26 -4.88 -31.40 21.04
C CYS A 26 -4.61 -32.42 22.20
N PRO A 27 -3.90 -33.53 21.91
CA PRO A 27 -4.16 -34.94 22.34
C PRO A 27 -4.90 -35.15 23.68
N THR A 28 -5.95 -35.99 23.83
CA THR A 28 -6.10 -37.40 23.40
C THR A 28 -7.56 -37.86 23.04
N ALA A 29 -7.79 -38.18 21.75
CA ALA A 29 -8.58 -39.30 21.14
C ALA A 29 -10.16 -39.37 21.11
N PRO A 30 -10.77 -39.99 20.04
CA PRO A 30 -12.12 -39.72 19.45
C PRO A 30 -13.14 -40.91 19.55
N ALA A 31 -14.40 -40.95 19.03
CA ALA A 31 -15.01 -40.36 17.82
C ALA A 31 -16.57 -40.28 17.82
N GLY A 32 -17.11 -39.33 17.02
CA GLY A 32 -18.50 -39.26 16.53
C GLY A 32 -18.83 -38.00 15.70
N THR A 33 -18.61 -38.05 14.38
CA THR A 33 -18.95 -37.11 13.26
C THR A 33 -18.05 -35.89 12.93
N SER A 34 -17.70 -35.76 11.62
CA SER A 34 -16.99 -34.68 10.87
C SER A 34 -15.63 -34.11 11.35
N CYS A 35 -14.54 -34.85 11.09
CA CYS A 35 -13.17 -34.49 10.61
C CYS A 35 -12.28 -35.78 10.73
N PRO A 36 -11.48 -36.25 9.73
CA PRO A 36 -10.89 -37.60 9.78
C PRO A 36 -9.44 -37.72 10.34
N THR A 37 -9.34 -38.43 11.48
CA THR A 37 -8.50 -39.58 11.87
C THR A 37 -7.04 -39.83 11.37
N THR A 38 -6.14 -38.85 11.42
CA THR A 38 -4.76 -39.12 11.91
C THR A 38 -4.28 -37.90 12.70
N PRO A 39 -3.60 -38.08 13.85
CA PRO A 39 -3.56 -37.07 14.91
C PRO A 39 -2.60 -35.94 14.56
N THR A 40 -2.92 -34.68 14.87
CA THR A 40 -2.07 -33.75 15.66
C THR A 40 -2.48 -32.26 15.61
N SER A 41 -3.37 -31.81 14.72
CA SER A 41 -3.59 -30.36 14.56
C SER A 41 -4.99 -29.88 14.97
N CYS A 42 -5.02 -28.91 15.89
CA CYS A 42 -6.18 -28.06 16.20
C CYS A 42 -6.58 -27.20 14.96
N SER A 43 -7.83 -26.69 14.87
CA SER A 43 -8.20 -25.69 13.83
C SER A 43 -7.38 -24.40 13.99
N ALA A 44 -7.32 -23.54 12.98
CA ALA A 44 -6.55 -22.29 13.08
C ALA A 44 -7.09 -21.39 14.20
N VAL A 45 -8.42 -21.32 14.35
CA VAL A 45 -9.09 -20.62 15.46
C VAL A 45 -8.75 -21.26 16.81
N SER A 46 -8.93 -22.58 16.94
CA SER A 46 -8.63 -23.31 18.18
C SER A 46 -7.14 -23.25 18.57
N ALA A 47 -6.23 -23.38 17.61
CA ALA A 47 -4.80 -23.21 17.81
C ALA A 47 -4.47 -21.76 18.20
N GLY A 48 -5.21 -20.80 17.65
CA GLY A 48 -5.27 -19.39 18.05
C GLY A 48 -5.43 -19.23 19.55
N PHE A 49 -6.61 -19.65 20.01
CA PHE A 49 -7.00 -19.62 21.41
C PHE A 49 -6.05 -20.38 22.33
N ILE A 50 -5.55 -21.56 21.94
CA ILE A 50 -4.57 -22.31 22.74
C ILE A 50 -3.25 -21.54 22.85
N SER A 51 -2.79 -20.89 21.79
CA SER A 51 -1.53 -20.13 21.83
C SER A 51 -1.64 -18.92 22.75
N GLU A 52 -2.77 -18.22 22.72
CA GLU A 52 -3.07 -17.18 23.71
C GLU A 52 -3.17 -17.74 25.13
N LEU A 53 -3.87 -18.87 25.33
CA LEU A 53 -3.96 -19.52 26.63
C LEU A 53 -2.59 -19.93 27.18
N LEU A 54 -1.72 -20.51 26.33
CA LEU A 54 -0.36 -20.88 26.70
C LEU A 54 0.49 -19.65 27.01
N LEU A 55 0.32 -18.56 26.25
CA LEU A 55 0.96 -17.28 26.56
C LEU A 55 0.49 -16.74 27.92
N LEU A 56 -0.80 -16.82 28.23
CA LEU A 56 -1.36 -16.42 29.53
C LEU A 56 -0.86 -17.31 30.67
N GLN A 57 -0.79 -18.63 30.46
CA GLN A 57 -0.24 -19.60 31.41
C GLN A 57 1.26 -19.37 31.67
N ALA A 58 2.03 -19.06 30.61
CA ALA A 58 3.44 -18.76 30.73
C ALA A 58 3.70 -17.41 31.41
N ASN A 59 2.84 -16.42 31.16
CA ASN A 59 3.00 -15.07 31.71
C ASN A 59 2.35 -14.87 33.10
N ASN A 60 1.60 -15.85 33.63
CA ASN A 60 0.84 -15.71 34.88
C ASN A 60 -0.05 -14.45 34.94
N VAL A 61 -0.51 -13.95 33.79
CA VAL A 61 -1.39 -12.78 33.71
C VAL A 61 -2.79 -13.28 33.38
N LEU A 62 -3.71 -13.21 34.35
CA LEU A 62 -5.15 -13.29 34.08
C LEU A 62 -5.58 -11.95 33.48
N PRO A 63 -6.15 -11.91 32.25
CA PRO A 63 -6.67 -10.68 31.69
C PRO A 63 -8.03 -10.38 32.35
N ILE A 64 -7.98 -9.77 33.55
CA ILE A 64 -9.11 -9.11 34.22
C ILE A 64 -9.39 -7.71 33.66
N TYR A 65 -8.69 -7.35 32.58
CA TYR A 65 -8.65 -6.00 32.01
C TYR A 65 -8.79 -6.11 30.49
N SER A 66 -9.83 -5.50 29.94
CA SER A 66 -9.86 -5.14 28.51
C SER A 66 -9.35 -3.71 28.38
N GLN A 67 -8.40 -3.49 27.47
CA GLN A 67 -7.94 -2.13 27.18
C GLN A 67 -9.00 -1.49 26.29
N GLN A 68 -9.53 -0.34 26.71
CA GLN A 68 -10.31 0.53 25.85
C GLN A 68 -9.46 1.75 25.53
N ASP A 69 -8.99 1.84 24.29
CA ASP A 69 -8.35 3.05 23.82
C ASP A 69 -9.42 4.07 23.41
N THR A 70 -9.39 5.23 24.06
CA THR A 70 -10.28 6.34 23.74
C THR A 70 -9.46 7.47 23.16
N PHE A 71 -9.80 7.88 21.94
CA PHE A 71 -9.12 8.97 21.25
C PHE A 71 -10.05 10.17 21.15
N ALA A 72 -9.53 11.34 21.53
CA ALA A 72 -10.22 12.60 21.33
C ALA A 72 -9.70 13.27 20.06
N TYR A 73 -10.59 13.90 19.30
CA TYR A 73 -10.26 14.80 18.20
C TYR A 73 -11.13 16.05 18.31
N LEU A 74 -10.65 17.15 17.71
CA LEU A 74 -11.33 18.44 17.81
C LEU A 74 -12.66 18.42 17.03
N PRO A 75 -13.73 19.06 17.54
CA PRO A 75 -14.96 19.25 16.76
C PRO A 75 -14.69 20.01 15.46
N GLY A 76 -15.33 19.60 14.36
CA GLY A 76 -15.19 20.23 13.05
C GLY A 76 -14.19 19.56 12.10
N TRP A 77 -13.58 18.44 12.51
CA TRP A 77 -12.96 17.49 11.57
C TRP A 77 -14.03 16.60 10.95
N LEU A 78 -13.97 16.45 9.63
CA LEU A 78 -14.81 15.58 8.81
C LEU A 78 -13.96 14.42 8.28
N GLU A 79 -14.60 13.31 7.92
CA GLU A 79 -13.94 12.10 7.40
C GLU A 79 -12.83 11.53 8.30
N ALA A 80 -12.95 11.70 9.62
CA ALA A 80 -12.14 10.97 10.59
C ALA A 80 -12.62 9.51 10.65
N ILE A 81 -11.79 8.57 10.17
CA ILE A 81 -12.17 7.17 10.00
C ILE A 81 -11.83 6.40 11.27
N ASN A 82 -12.85 5.93 11.98
CA ASN A 82 -12.63 5.03 13.12
C ASN A 82 -12.45 3.59 12.61
N SER A 83 -11.20 3.14 12.48
CA SER A 83 -10.87 1.83 11.92
C SER A 83 -11.17 0.72 12.92
N SER A 84 -11.86 -0.33 12.46
CA SER A 84 -12.10 -1.54 13.25
C SER A 84 -10.77 -2.15 13.73
N GLY A 85 -10.63 -2.33 15.04
CA GLY A 85 -9.43 -2.86 15.69
C GLY A 85 -8.26 -1.90 15.89
N ALA A 86 -8.23 -0.73 15.22
CA ALA A 86 -7.12 0.24 15.33
C ALA A 86 -7.54 1.60 15.92
N GLY A 87 -8.85 1.93 15.93
CA GLY A 87 -9.36 3.20 16.43
C GLY A 87 -9.16 4.35 15.45
N LEU A 88 -9.20 5.59 15.94
CA LEU A 88 -8.99 6.81 15.14
C LEU A 88 -7.55 7.07 14.64
N PRO A 89 -6.46 6.77 15.37
CA PRO A 89 -5.10 7.07 14.93
C PRO A 89 -4.62 6.03 13.91
N ASN A 90 -5.10 6.13 12.68
CA ASN A 90 -4.79 5.15 11.64
C ASN A 90 -4.53 5.84 10.30
N PHE A 91 -3.94 5.07 9.39
CA PHE A 91 -3.61 5.48 8.02
C PHE A 91 -4.79 6.15 7.29
N TRP A 92 -5.99 5.59 7.41
CA TRP A 92 -7.18 6.09 6.74
C TRP A 92 -7.63 7.46 7.25
N THR A 93 -7.54 7.70 8.55
CA THR A 93 -7.78 9.04 9.11
C THR A 93 -6.79 10.05 8.56
N TRP A 94 -5.49 9.73 8.56
CA TRP A 94 -4.48 10.65 8.00
C TRP A 94 -4.63 10.85 6.50
N LEU A 95 -5.24 9.90 5.80
CA LEU A 95 -5.47 10.00 4.37
C LEU A 95 -6.65 10.91 4.01
N ASN A 96 -7.77 10.83 4.75
CA ASN A 96 -9.04 11.46 4.34
C ASN A 96 -9.47 12.64 5.20
N ALA A 97 -9.05 12.68 6.47
CA ALA A 97 -9.62 13.65 7.40
C ALA A 97 -9.28 15.08 6.98
N TYR A 98 -10.30 15.95 7.03
CA TYR A 98 -10.15 17.35 6.69
C TYR A 98 -10.97 18.24 7.63
N SER A 99 -10.59 19.52 7.72
CA SER A 99 -11.35 20.51 8.49
C SER A 99 -11.30 21.86 7.78
N GLN A 100 -12.42 22.58 7.79
CA GLN A 100 -12.54 23.92 7.19
C GLN A 100 -12.06 25.04 8.13
N SER A 101 -11.96 24.77 9.44
CA SER A 101 -11.58 25.77 10.46
C SER A 101 -10.45 25.30 11.40
N PRO A 102 -9.31 24.78 10.88
CA PRO A 102 -8.20 24.39 11.73
C PRO A 102 -7.39 25.62 12.20
N ALA A 103 -6.69 25.48 13.32
CA ALA A 103 -5.73 26.49 13.80
C ALA A 103 -4.56 26.72 12.83
N GLN A 104 -4.26 25.72 11.98
CA GLN A 104 -3.39 25.84 10.82
C GLN A 104 -4.08 25.21 9.62
N ALA A 105 -4.40 26.04 8.61
CA ALA A 105 -5.03 25.60 7.37
C ALA A 105 -4.22 24.48 6.72
N GLY A 106 -4.87 23.35 6.41
CA GLY A 106 -4.27 22.22 5.70
C GLY A 106 -3.32 21.33 6.51
N ALA A 107 -3.31 21.41 7.84
CA ALA A 107 -2.43 20.60 8.68
C ALA A 107 -3.20 19.70 9.67
N ILE A 108 -2.92 18.40 9.63
CA ILE A 108 -3.29 17.45 10.69
C ILE A 108 -2.19 17.50 11.76
N ARG A 109 -2.59 17.73 13.01
CA ARG A 109 -1.67 17.70 14.17
C ARG A 109 -2.10 16.57 15.10
N GLN A 110 -1.24 15.58 15.25
CA GLN A 110 -1.48 14.43 16.10
C GLN A 110 -0.41 14.30 17.17
N GLY A 111 -0.84 14.17 18.42
CA GLY A 111 0.03 13.77 19.53
C GLY A 111 0.09 12.25 19.65
N PHE A 112 1.29 11.74 19.92
CA PHE A 112 1.50 10.34 20.32
C PHE A 112 1.85 10.26 21.80
N LYS A 113 1.54 9.11 22.42
CA LYS A 113 1.83 8.86 23.83
C LYS A 113 3.34 8.80 24.11
N GLN A 114 4.12 8.38 23.13
CA GLN A 114 5.57 8.22 23.22
C GLN A 114 6.21 8.71 21.93
N THR A 115 7.50 9.08 22.02
CA THR A 115 8.31 9.41 20.85
C THR A 115 8.64 8.14 20.05
N THR A 116 8.90 8.32 18.76
CA THR A 116 9.47 7.28 17.90
C THR A 116 10.85 6.86 18.42
N THR A 117 11.23 5.61 18.20
CA THR A 117 12.55 5.07 18.56
C THR A 117 13.48 4.96 17.36
N HIS A 118 12.94 4.59 16.20
CA HIS A 118 13.68 4.50 14.94
C HIS A 118 12.71 4.65 13.77
N ILE A 119 13.07 5.48 12.78
CA ILE A 119 12.32 5.64 11.53
C ILE A 119 13.14 5.05 10.37
N SER A 120 13.20 3.72 10.30
CA SER A 120 13.85 2.97 9.22
C SER A 120 13.10 1.65 9.02
N PRO A 121 12.89 1.19 7.76
CA PRO A 121 12.22 -0.09 7.50
C PRO A 121 12.80 -1.28 8.26
N TYR A 122 14.10 -1.25 8.58
CA TYR A 122 14.79 -2.36 9.24
C TYR A 122 14.67 -2.34 10.76
N THR A 123 14.68 -1.16 11.38
CA THR A 123 14.85 -1.01 12.84
C THR A 123 13.62 -0.45 13.55
N SER A 124 12.63 0.10 12.82
CA SER A 124 11.33 0.45 13.37
C SER A 124 10.66 -0.77 14.02
N SER A 125 10.21 -0.62 15.27
CA SER A 125 9.68 -1.75 16.06
C SER A 125 8.47 -1.39 16.93
N THR A 126 8.17 -0.11 17.09
CA THR A 126 7.00 0.34 17.86
C THR A 126 5.88 0.80 16.94
N ILE A 127 4.63 0.77 17.42
CA ILE A 127 3.47 1.27 16.67
C ILE A 127 3.64 2.75 16.27
N TRP A 128 4.31 3.56 17.10
CA TRP A 128 4.58 4.96 16.83
C TRP A 128 5.56 5.15 15.66
N ASP A 129 6.56 4.28 15.55
CA ASP A 129 7.46 4.25 14.40
C ASP A 129 6.67 3.92 13.13
N PHE A 130 5.81 2.91 13.19
CA PHE A 130 5.00 2.49 12.05
C PHE A 130 3.91 3.49 11.66
N PHE A 131 3.45 4.34 12.58
CA PHE A 131 2.59 5.47 12.24
C PHE A 131 3.31 6.51 11.39
N VAL A 132 4.60 6.75 11.59
CA VAL A 132 5.36 7.63 10.70
C VAL A 132 5.76 6.89 9.42
N LEU A 133 6.30 5.68 9.53
CA LEU A 133 6.78 4.87 8.41
C LEU A 133 5.66 4.54 7.41
N GLY A 134 4.48 4.11 7.88
CA GLY A 134 3.34 3.73 7.05
C GLY A 134 2.62 4.91 6.37
N ASN A 135 2.89 6.14 6.80
CA ASN A 135 2.44 7.34 6.07
C ASN A 135 3.39 7.71 4.91
N VAL A 136 4.65 7.28 4.99
CA VAL A 136 5.68 7.57 3.97
C VAL A 136 5.83 6.43 2.97
N MET A 137 5.73 5.17 3.41
CA MET A 137 5.89 3.97 2.60
C MET A 137 4.62 3.14 2.63
N ASP A 138 4.06 2.81 1.46
CA ASP A 138 2.91 1.90 1.38
C ASP A 138 3.33 0.44 1.46
N SER A 139 2.34 -0.41 1.70
CA SER A 139 2.42 -1.87 1.67
C SER A 139 1.61 -2.44 0.50
N LEU A 140 1.83 -3.71 0.16
CA LEU A 140 1.14 -4.33 -0.99
C LEU A 140 -0.38 -4.32 -0.80
N PHE A 141 -0.83 -4.69 0.39
CA PHE A 141 -2.24 -4.72 0.76
C PHE A 141 -2.53 -3.78 1.93
N ALA A 142 -3.78 -3.33 2.02
CA ALA A 142 -4.26 -2.52 3.13
C ALA A 142 -5.51 -3.17 3.75
N GLN A 143 -5.64 -3.11 5.08
CA GLN A 143 -6.83 -3.61 5.76
C GLN A 143 -8.00 -2.66 5.55
N ASN A 144 -9.18 -3.21 5.25
CA ASN A 144 -10.40 -2.41 5.15
C ASN A 144 -10.72 -1.79 6.54
N PRO A 145 -10.81 -0.45 6.64
CA PRO A 145 -11.07 0.22 7.92
C PRO A 145 -12.42 -0.13 8.53
N ILE A 146 -13.41 -0.51 7.72
CA ILE A 146 -14.75 -0.87 8.19
C ILE A 146 -14.78 -2.32 8.67
N ASN A 147 -14.01 -3.20 8.02
CA ASN A 147 -13.95 -4.61 8.35
C ASN A 147 -12.52 -5.14 8.21
N ASN A 148 -11.82 -5.25 9.34
CA ASN A 148 -10.42 -5.66 9.40
C ASN A 148 -10.15 -7.11 8.96
N ASN A 149 -11.20 -7.92 8.74
CA ASN A 149 -11.08 -9.27 8.16
C ASN A 149 -10.95 -9.25 6.63
N GLN A 150 -10.92 -8.07 6.03
CA GLN A 150 -10.86 -7.89 4.58
C GLN A 150 -9.61 -7.11 4.21
N LEU A 151 -8.94 -7.57 3.16
CA LEU A 151 -7.76 -6.94 2.60
C LEU A 151 -8.09 -6.32 1.24
N ILE A 152 -7.45 -5.19 0.99
CA ILE A 152 -7.56 -4.41 -0.22
C ILE A 152 -6.22 -4.51 -0.95
N ASP A 153 -6.25 -4.92 -2.21
CA ASP A 153 -5.12 -4.73 -3.12
C ASP A 153 -4.81 -3.23 -3.23
N TRP A 154 -3.73 -2.81 -2.55
CA TRP A 154 -3.42 -1.41 -2.35
C TRP A 154 -2.44 -0.93 -3.41
N MET A 155 -1.19 -1.40 -3.37
CA MET A 155 -0.20 -1.18 -4.43
C MET A 155 -0.34 -2.17 -5.59
N THR A 156 -1.03 -3.28 -5.38
CA THR A 156 -1.39 -4.26 -6.40
C THR A 156 -2.74 -3.92 -7.01
N LYS A 157 -3.01 -4.46 -8.20
CA LYS A 157 -4.35 -4.47 -8.82
C LYS A 157 -5.06 -5.81 -8.67
N SER A 158 -4.29 -6.87 -8.45
CA SER A 158 -4.78 -8.22 -8.19
C SER A 158 -3.67 -9.09 -7.63
N HIS A 159 -4.04 -10.10 -6.87
CA HIS A 159 -3.18 -11.21 -6.52
C HIS A 159 -3.95 -12.54 -6.55
N THR A 160 -3.21 -13.63 -6.72
CA THR A 160 -3.80 -14.98 -6.72
C THR A 160 -2.78 -16.02 -6.26
N PHE A 161 -3.26 -17.02 -5.53
CA PHE A 161 -2.46 -18.18 -5.15
C PHE A 161 -2.45 -19.19 -6.28
N ILE A 162 -1.26 -19.49 -6.78
CA ILE A 162 -1.04 -20.40 -7.89
C ILE A 162 -0.23 -21.60 -7.39
N PRO A 163 -0.66 -22.85 -7.65
CA PRO A 163 0.14 -24.02 -7.36
C PRO A 163 1.36 -24.07 -8.26
N ASN A 164 2.46 -24.64 -7.76
CA ASN A 164 3.74 -24.70 -8.49
C ASN A 164 3.63 -25.32 -9.90
N THR A 165 2.70 -26.25 -10.10
CA THR A 165 2.44 -26.92 -11.40
C THR A 165 1.91 -25.97 -12.47
N SER A 166 1.37 -24.82 -12.09
CA SER A 166 0.79 -23.82 -13.00
C SER A 166 1.74 -22.65 -13.26
N LEU A 167 2.97 -22.69 -12.72
CA LEU A 167 3.99 -21.67 -12.97
C LEU A 167 4.71 -21.96 -14.30
N GLY A 168 5.01 -20.90 -15.05
CA GLY A 168 5.85 -20.98 -16.25
C GLY A 168 7.35 -21.08 -15.95
N TYR A 169 7.74 -21.27 -14.69
CA TYR A 169 9.11 -21.37 -14.21
C TYR A 169 9.19 -22.37 -13.05
N THR A 170 10.38 -22.89 -12.77
CA THR A 170 10.60 -23.77 -11.60
C THR A 170 10.77 -22.91 -10.35
N PRO A 171 9.87 -23.01 -9.36
CA PRO A 171 10.01 -22.29 -8.10
C PRO A 171 11.18 -22.86 -7.27
N PRO A 172 11.77 -22.08 -6.36
CA PRO A 172 12.84 -22.56 -5.50
C PRO A 172 12.42 -23.77 -4.65
N ALA A 173 13.40 -24.59 -4.29
CA ALA A 173 13.19 -25.74 -3.42
C ALA A 173 12.52 -25.32 -2.10
N GLY A 174 11.54 -26.11 -1.65
CA GLY A 174 10.76 -25.82 -0.45
C GLY A 174 9.56 -24.90 -0.65
N THR A 175 9.37 -24.32 -1.85
CA THR A 175 8.13 -23.61 -2.20
C THR A 175 6.98 -24.60 -2.32
N THR A 176 5.85 -24.35 -1.67
CA THR A 176 4.62 -25.15 -1.84
C THR A 176 3.55 -24.39 -2.61
N VAL A 177 3.55 -23.06 -2.52
CA VAL A 177 2.58 -22.18 -3.17
C VAL A 177 3.25 -20.87 -3.55
N THR A 178 2.76 -20.25 -4.62
CA THR A 178 3.22 -18.92 -5.05
C THR A 178 2.06 -17.95 -5.12
N VAL A 179 2.24 -16.75 -4.57
CA VAL A 179 1.31 -15.64 -4.78
C VAL A 179 1.77 -14.86 -6.00
N SER A 180 1.05 -14.99 -7.11
CA SER A 180 1.26 -14.16 -8.30
C SER A 180 0.49 -12.86 -8.11
N ALA A 181 1.20 -11.74 -8.06
CA ALA A 181 0.62 -10.42 -7.90
C ALA A 181 1.00 -9.50 -9.05
N ASP A 182 0.05 -8.65 -9.44
CA ASP A 182 0.23 -7.60 -10.43
C ASP A 182 0.27 -6.25 -9.72
N LEU A 183 1.42 -5.58 -9.78
CA LEU A 183 1.61 -4.23 -9.28
C LEU A 183 0.85 -3.25 -10.18
N ARG A 184 0.30 -2.19 -9.59
CA ARG A 184 -0.25 -1.09 -10.39
C ARG A 184 0.88 -0.39 -11.14
N ASN A 185 0.56 0.11 -12.33
CA ASN A 185 1.54 0.73 -13.23
C ASN A 185 1.72 2.24 -13.00
N ASP A 186 0.95 2.80 -12.08
CA ASP A 186 0.81 4.23 -11.83
C ASP A 186 1.48 4.72 -10.54
N ILE A 187 2.26 3.87 -9.87
CA ILE A 187 2.90 4.17 -8.58
C ILE A 187 4.32 4.71 -8.80
N PHE A 188 4.61 5.81 -8.12
CA PHE A 188 5.93 6.44 -8.06
C PHE A 188 6.32 6.68 -6.60
N PHE A 189 7.61 6.54 -6.32
CA PHE A 189 8.20 7.04 -5.10
C PHE A 189 8.24 8.56 -5.13
N GLN A 190 8.30 9.18 -3.96
CA GLN A 190 8.28 10.64 -3.80
C GLN A 190 9.47 11.35 -4.45
N ASN A 191 10.55 10.63 -4.76
CA ASN A 191 11.70 11.13 -5.52
C ASN A 191 11.54 11.03 -7.06
N GLY A 192 10.36 10.60 -7.54
CA GLY A 192 10.04 10.43 -8.96
C GLY A 192 10.44 9.08 -9.56
N GLN A 193 11.14 8.21 -8.82
CA GLN A 193 11.42 6.85 -9.30
C GLN A 193 10.11 6.05 -9.39
N LYS A 194 9.90 5.37 -10.51
CA LYS A 194 8.76 4.46 -10.67
C LYS A 194 8.92 3.24 -9.77
N VAL A 195 7.84 2.83 -9.09
CA VAL A 195 7.84 1.58 -8.33
C VAL A 195 7.76 0.40 -9.29
N THR A 196 8.60 -0.60 -9.06
CA THR A 196 8.65 -1.81 -9.87
C THR A 196 8.61 -3.07 -8.99
N SER A 197 8.41 -4.22 -9.62
CA SER A 197 8.54 -5.52 -8.98
C SER A 197 9.92 -5.78 -8.37
N PHE A 198 10.97 -5.07 -8.81
CA PHE A 198 12.30 -5.13 -8.17
C PHE A 198 12.32 -4.48 -6.80
N ASP A 199 11.63 -3.36 -6.63
CA ASP A 199 11.54 -2.70 -5.34
C ASP A 199 10.80 -3.59 -4.33
N VAL A 200 9.72 -4.26 -4.76
CA VAL A 200 9.02 -5.26 -3.93
C VAL A 200 9.95 -6.42 -3.58
N ALA A 201 10.63 -7.01 -4.56
CA ALA A 201 11.54 -8.13 -4.32
C ALA A 201 12.68 -7.73 -3.37
N PHE A 202 13.25 -6.54 -3.56
CA PHE A 202 14.29 -5.99 -2.70
C PHE A 202 13.78 -5.81 -1.28
N SER A 203 12.68 -5.07 -1.07
CA SER A 203 12.13 -4.82 0.27
C SER A 203 11.86 -6.13 1.01
N TYR A 204 11.22 -7.11 0.37
CA TYR A 204 10.86 -8.36 1.05
C TYR A 204 12.10 -9.19 1.42
N ILE A 205 13.03 -9.35 0.48
CA ILE A 205 14.23 -10.16 0.70
C ILE A 205 15.15 -9.47 1.71
N SER A 206 15.41 -8.18 1.56
CA SER A 206 16.31 -7.46 2.44
C SER A 206 15.76 -7.38 3.87
N LEU A 207 14.45 -7.11 4.05
CA LEU A 207 13.84 -7.08 5.38
C LEU A 207 13.94 -8.44 6.08
N VAL A 208 13.65 -9.54 5.38
CA VAL A 208 13.75 -10.90 5.94
C VAL A 208 15.21 -11.24 6.30
N LEU A 209 16.16 -10.94 5.42
CA LEU A 209 17.58 -11.24 5.65
C LEU A 209 18.19 -10.44 6.80
N ASN A 210 17.65 -9.26 7.11
CA ASN A 210 18.12 -8.41 8.19
C ASN A 210 17.26 -8.52 9.46
N GLY A 211 16.30 -9.44 9.50
CA GLY A 211 15.47 -9.69 10.69
C GLY A 211 14.61 -8.49 11.10
N ALA A 212 14.16 -7.69 10.12
CA ALA A 212 13.36 -6.50 10.40
C ALA A 212 12.05 -6.88 11.09
N PHE A 213 11.62 -6.09 12.07
CA PHE A 213 10.43 -6.39 12.88
C PHE A 213 9.18 -6.64 12.02
N GLN A 214 8.94 -5.79 11.01
CA GLN A 214 7.81 -5.94 10.08
C GLN A 214 7.85 -7.19 9.19
N ALA A 215 9.03 -7.79 9.00
CA ALA A 215 9.19 -9.02 8.24
C ALA A 215 9.19 -10.27 9.13
N SER A 216 9.05 -10.14 10.45
CA SER A 216 9.04 -11.28 11.39
C SER A 216 8.14 -12.43 10.95
N PRO A 217 6.88 -12.21 10.50
CA PRO A 217 6.03 -13.33 10.07
C PRO A 217 6.40 -13.91 8.69
N LEU A 218 7.30 -13.28 7.92
CA LEU A 218 7.86 -13.83 6.68
C LEU A 218 9.15 -14.63 6.90
N ILE A 219 9.82 -14.46 8.05
CA ILE A 219 11.05 -15.18 8.37
C ILE A 219 10.74 -16.67 8.47
N GLY A 220 11.36 -17.46 7.59
CA GLY A 220 11.14 -18.90 7.53
C GLY A 220 10.01 -19.32 6.59
N GLU A 221 9.11 -18.42 6.19
CA GLU A 221 7.98 -18.70 5.28
C GLU A 221 8.24 -18.26 3.83
N LEU A 222 8.80 -17.06 3.64
CA LEU A 222 9.19 -16.59 2.31
C LEU A 222 10.47 -17.32 1.87
N THR A 223 10.40 -18.03 0.74
CA THR A 223 11.56 -18.75 0.17
C THR A 223 12.32 -17.90 -0.85
N ALA A 224 11.59 -17.14 -1.67
CA ALA A 224 12.14 -16.30 -2.71
C ALA A 224 11.08 -15.33 -3.24
N VAL A 225 11.54 -14.29 -3.94
CA VAL A 225 10.69 -13.47 -4.81
C VAL A 225 11.11 -13.69 -6.25
N THR A 226 10.15 -14.02 -7.11
CA THR A 226 10.37 -14.14 -8.55
C THR A 226 9.85 -12.91 -9.26
N VAL A 227 10.72 -12.19 -9.96
CA VAL A 227 10.32 -11.06 -10.80
C VAL A 227 10.03 -11.57 -12.20
N ILE A 228 8.76 -11.43 -12.63
CA ILE A 228 8.26 -11.91 -13.93
C ILE A 228 8.31 -10.79 -14.96
N SER A 229 7.98 -9.57 -14.54
CA SER A 229 8.09 -8.35 -15.36
C SER A 229 8.25 -7.13 -14.44
N GLN A 230 8.31 -5.92 -14.99
CA GLN A 230 8.39 -4.69 -14.18
C GLN A 230 7.19 -4.48 -13.24
N THR A 231 6.03 -5.06 -13.55
CA THR A 231 4.80 -4.90 -12.75
C THR A 231 4.20 -6.24 -12.33
N ARG A 232 4.91 -7.35 -12.48
CA ARG A 232 4.42 -8.68 -12.08
C ARG A 232 5.49 -9.46 -11.36
N PHE A 233 5.14 -10.02 -10.22
CA PHE A 233 6.03 -10.82 -9.39
C PHE A 233 5.29 -12.00 -8.74
N GLY A 234 6.08 -12.97 -8.29
CA GLY A 234 5.66 -14.12 -7.52
C GLY A 234 6.31 -14.11 -6.13
N LEU A 235 5.53 -14.15 -5.06
CA LEU A 235 6.02 -14.44 -3.71
C LEU A 235 5.98 -15.95 -3.51
N ASN A 236 7.14 -16.60 -3.39
CA ASN A 236 7.24 -18.04 -3.26
C ASN A 236 7.24 -18.42 -1.77
N LEU A 237 6.24 -19.16 -1.30
CA LEU A 237 6.00 -19.43 0.11
C LEU A 237 6.15 -20.92 0.44
N LYS A 238 6.60 -21.23 1.66
CA LYS A 238 6.67 -22.61 2.17
C LYS A 238 5.32 -23.18 2.57
N ALA A 239 4.39 -22.32 2.96
CA ALA A 239 3.04 -22.73 3.30
C ALA A 239 2.04 -21.60 3.03
N ARG A 240 0.75 -21.97 3.03
CA ARG A 240 -0.37 -21.03 3.11
C ARG A 240 -1.17 -21.38 4.35
N GLY A 241 -1.26 -20.43 5.25
CA GLY A 241 -2.16 -20.44 6.39
C GLY A 241 -3.22 -19.35 6.29
N VAL A 242 -4.06 -19.26 7.31
CA VAL A 242 -5.18 -18.32 7.33
C VAL A 242 -4.75 -16.86 7.39
N PHE A 243 -3.57 -16.55 7.95
CA PHE A 243 -3.06 -15.18 8.06
C PHE A 243 -2.07 -14.80 6.95
N THR A 244 -1.81 -15.70 6.02
CA THR A 244 -0.74 -15.52 5.03
C THR A 244 -0.94 -14.28 4.17
N GLU A 245 -2.17 -13.94 3.78
CA GLU A 245 -2.46 -12.73 3.01
C GLU A 245 -2.15 -11.46 3.80
N LEU A 246 -2.43 -11.42 5.10
CA LEU A 246 -2.07 -10.30 5.98
C LEU A 246 -0.54 -10.19 6.13
N THR A 247 0.12 -11.33 6.35
CA THR A 247 1.56 -11.44 6.54
C THR A 247 2.36 -10.99 5.31
N ILE A 248 1.95 -11.41 4.11
CA ILE A 248 2.62 -11.00 2.86
C ILE A 248 2.16 -9.63 2.38
N GLY A 249 1.08 -9.07 2.94
CA GLY A 249 0.53 -7.79 2.52
C GLY A 249 1.09 -6.61 3.28
N GLY A 250 1.47 -6.82 4.54
CA GLY A 250 1.82 -5.77 5.52
C GLY A 250 3.20 -5.11 5.40
N PRO A 251 4.28 -5.80 4.96
CA PRO A 251 5.60 -5.16 4.87
C PRO A 251 5.60 -3.97 3.91
N THR A 252 6.31 -2.90 4.30
CA THR A 252 6.45 -1.69 3.50
C THR A 252 7.35 -1.91 2.29
N VAL A 253 6.98 -1.28 1.17
CA VAL A 253 7.76 -1.25 -0.05
C VAL A 253 8.48 0.09 -0.15
N PHE A 254 9.80 0.04 -0.37
CA PHE A 254 10.68 1.20 -0.36
C PHE A 254 11.67 1.15 -1.53
N PRO A 255 12.22 2.29 -1.98
CA PRO A 255 12.99 2.36 -3.22
C PRO A 255 14.30 1.59 -3.08
N GLY A 256 14.40 0.43 -3.77
CA GLY A 256 15.59 -0.40 -3.68
C GLY A 256 16.85 0.36 -4.11
N ALA A 257 16.73 1.29 -5.05
CA ALA A 257 17.82 2.14 -5.52
C ALA A 257 18.54 2.95 -4.42
N LEU A 258 17.82 3.37 -3.37
CA LEU A 258 18.41 4.14 -2.26
C LEU A 258 19.07 3.23 -1.21
N TRP A 259 18.54 2.03 -1.04
CA TRP A 259 18.93 1.11 0.02
C TRP A 259 19.86 0.00 -0.46
N TYR A 260 20.05 -0.11 -1.77
CA TYR A 260 20.89 -1.13 -2.39
C TYR A 260 22.36 -0.87 -2.13
N ASN A 261 23.01 -1.81 -1.45
CA ASN A 261 24.44 -1.82 -1.26
C ASN A 261 24.95 -3.24 -1.50
N PRO A 262 25.48 -3.55 -2.70
CA PRO A 262 25.76 -4.91 -3.12
C PRO A 262 26.85 -5.57 -2.28
N THR A 263 26.63 -6.85 -1.94
CA THR A 263 27.69 -7.74 -1.48
C THR A 263 28.62 -8.12 -2.64
N SER A 264 29.83 -8.58 -2.30
CA SER A 264 30.81 -9.04 -3.28
C SER A 264 30.21 -10.10 -4.22
N GLY A 265 30.30 -9.87 -5.54
CA GLY A 265 29.76 -10.77 -6.57
C GLY A 265 28.39 -10.35 -7.14
N CYS A 266 27.77 -9.30 -6.59
CA CYS A 266 26.54 -8.71 -7.12
C CYS A 266 26.82 -7.53 -8.07
N PRO A 267 25.85 -7.14 -8.92
CA PRO A 267 26.01 -5.99 -9.80
C PRO A 267 26.37 -4.71 -9.02
N ALA A 268 27.30 -3.93 -9.56
CA ALA A 268 27.81 -2.74 -8.87
C ALA A 268 26.77 -1.61 -8.72
N SER A 269 25.65 -1.67 -9.45
CA SER A 269 24.59 -0.65 -9.40
C SER A 269 23.20 -1.27 -9.48
N TRP A 270 22.24 -0.61 -8.82
CA TRP A 270 20.82 -0.97 -8.88
C TRP A 270 20.30 -1.02 -10.32
N ALA A 271 20.71 -0.06 -11.16
CA ALA A 271 20.35 0.01 -12.58
C ALA A 271 20.74 -1.28 -13.36
N SER A 272 21.86 -1.89 -13.00
CA SER A 272 22.31 -3.15 -13.62
C SER A 272 21.45 -4.34 -13.20
N LEU A 273 20.86 -4.29 -12.00
CA LEU A 273 19.97 -5.33 -11.50
C LEU A 273 18.61 -5.29 -12.21
N ILE A 274 18.07 -4.09 -12.41
CA ILE A 274 16.74 -3.86 -13.02
C ILE A 274 16.71 -3.93 -14.56
N THR A 275 17.85 -4.00 -15.25
CA THR A 275 17.90 -4.09 -16.72
C THR A 275 17.76 -5.54 -17.23
N THR A 276 18.06 -6.51 -16.36
CA THR A 276 17.83 -7.96 -16.53
C THR A 276 16.42 -8.41 -16.99
N PRO A 277 15.29 -7.77 -16.62
CA PRO A 277 13.90 -8.21 -16.94
C PRO A 277 13.45 -7.84 -18.36
N THR A 278 14.31 -7.16 -19.12
CA THR A 278 14.08 -7.04 -20.57
C THR A 278 14.25 -8.39 -21.27
N THR A 279 14.78 -9.41 -20.58
CA THR A 279 14.72 -10.80 -21.02
C THR A 279 13.37 -11.42 -20.67
N PRO A 280 12.77 -12.22 -21.57
CA PRO A 280 11.44 -12.82 -21.40
C PRO A 280 11.34 -13.90 -20.31
N THR A 281 12.38 -14.06 -19.49
CA THR A 281 12.50 -15.15 -18.51
C THR A 281 12.35 -14.60 -17.09
N PRO A 282 11.43 -15.14 -16.27
CA PRO A 282 11.32 -14.79 -14.86
C PRO A 282 12.66 -14.99 -14.12
N VAL A 283 13.02 -14.02 -13.27
CA VAL A 283 14.25 -14.06 -12.45
C VAL A 283 13.87 -14.29 -11.00
N THR A 284 14.39 -15.35 -10.39
CA THR A 284 14.09 -15.73 -9.01
C THR A 284 15.22 -15.36 -8.08
N TYR A 285 14.90 -14.60 -7.03
CA TYR A 285 15.84 -14.19 -5.99
C TYR A 285 15.53 -14.92 -4.68
N PRO A 286 16.35 -15.89 -4.27
CA PRO A 286 16.14 -16.63 -3.03
C PRO A 286 16.44 -15.78 -1.80
N VAL A 287 15.76 -16.09 -0.69
CA VAL A 287 16.05 -15.54 0.64
C VAL A 287 17.27 -16.28 1.22
N VAL A 288 18.44 -15.86 0.78
CA VAL A 288 19.74 -16.36 1.26
C VAL A 288 20.71 -15.19 1.45
N SER A 289 21.68 -15.34 2.34
CA SER A 289 22.64 -14.26 2.65
C SER A 289 23.46 -13.79 1.43
N SER A 290 23.66 -14.65 0.43
CA SER A 290 24.31 -14.33 -0.84
C SER A 290 23.39 -13.68 -1.88
N SER A 291 22.13 -13.41 -1.54
CA SER A 291 21.19 -12.77 -2.46
C SER A 291 21.66 -11.37 -2.84
N CYS A 292 21.60 -11.06 -4.14
CA CYS A 292 21.87 -9.71 -4.64
C CYS A 292 20.73 -8.73 -4.38
N LEU A 293 19.67 -9.12 -3.67
CA LEU A 293 18.62 -8.24 -3.19
C LEU A 293 18.74 -8.05 -1.66
N ASN A 294 19.96 -7.76 -1.21
CA ASN A 294 20.25 -7.46 0.19
C ASN A 294 20.81 -6.03 0.35
N THR A 295 20.77 -5.52 1.57
CA THR A 295 21.40 -4.25 1.96
C THR A 295 22.64 -4.51 2.82
N SER A 296 23.40 -3.45 3.09
CA SER A 296 24.56 -3.52 3.98
C SER A 296 24.17 -3.42 5.45
N ALA A 297 24.96 -4.02 6.33
CA ALA A 297 24.80 -3.91 7.78
C ALA A 297 24.80 -2.47 8.31
N LYS A 298 25.42 -1.52 7.58
CA LYS A 298 25.34 -0.09 7.90
C LYS A 298 23.90 0.41 7.76
N LEU A 299 23.31 0.19 6.58
CA LEU A 299 21.97 0.68 6.23
C LEU A 299 20.84 -0.06 6.96
N SER A 300 21.04 -1.33 7.35
CA SER A 300 20.06 -2.07 8.14
C SER A 300 20.26 -1.98 9.66
N GLY A 301 21.33 -1.31 10.11
CA GLY A 301 21.70 -1.22 11.52
C GLY A 301 20.98 -0.10 12.28
N SER A 302 21.10 -0.12 13.61
CA SER A 302 20.53 0.91 14.49
C SER A 302 21.19 2.29 14.38
N GLY A 303 22.35 2.37 13.72
CA GLY A 303 23.06 3.62 13.46
C GLY A 303 22.65 4.30 12.15
N GLU A 304 21.77 3.69 11.36
CA GLU A 304 21.22 4.31 10.16
C GLU A 304 20.23 5.41 10.53
N ASP A 305 20.41 6.59 9.94
CA ASP A 305 19.45 7.69 10.01
C ASP A 305 18.90 7.98 8.62
N ALA A 306 17.74 7.40 8.33
CA ALA A 306 17.11 7.54 7.02
C ALA A 306 16.73 8.98 6.68
N VAL A 307 16.52 9.85 7.68
CA VAL A 307 16.15 11.26 7.49
C VAL A 307 17.38 12.09 7.13
N ASN A 308 18.49 11.86 7.84
CA ASN A 308 19.74 12.57 7.55
C ASN A 308 20.35 12.11 6.21
N ASP A 309 20.33 10.80 5.95
CA ASP A 309 20.99 10.21 4.78
C ASP A 309 20.11 10.30 3.51
N GLY A 310 18.89 10.83 3.61
CA GLY A 310 17.99 11.04 2.47
C GLY A 310 17.32 9.77 1.97
N HIS A 311 17.30 8.72 2.78
CA HIS A 311 16.71 7.42 2.46
C HIS A 311 15.23 7.30 2.85
N PHE A 312 14.68 8.26 3.61
CA PHE A 312 13.30 8.25 4.09
C PHE A 312 12.29 8.69 3.01
N VAL A 313 12.29 7.95 1.92
CA VAL A 313 11.47 8.12 0.72
C VAL A 313 10.58 6.90 0.57
N GLY A 314 9.30 7.10 0.28
CA GLY A 314 8.39 6.01 -0.07
C GLY A 314 7.37 6.42 -1.12
N SER A 315 6.33 5.61 -1.28
CA SER A 315 5.22 5.84 -2.21
C SER A 315 3.98 6.46 -1.54
N GLY A 316 4.03 6.65 -0.23
CA GLY A 316 2.90 7.01 0.62
C GLY A 316 2.38 8.43 0.40
N PRO A 317 1.21 8.74 1.00
CA PRO A 317 0.55 10.03 0.83
C PRO A 317 1.34 11.21 1.43
N TRP A 318 2.29 10.95 2.31
CA TRP A 318 3.05 11.97 3.03
C TRP A 318 4.55 11.78 2.82
N ALA A 319 5.25 12.84 2.44
CA ALA A 319 6.66 12.86 2.14
C ALA A 319 7.47 13.58 3.24
N CYS A 320 8.62 13.01 3.56
CA CYS A 320 9.64 13.69 4.35
C CYS A 320 10.33 14.75 3.47
N GLN A 321 10.32 16.02 3.87
CA GLN A 321 10.97 17.10 3.14
C GLN A 321 11.71 18.04 4.07
N ASN A 322 12.86 18.53 3.61
CA ASN A 322 13.65 19.47 4.39
C ASN A 322 12.85 20.76 4.62
N THR A 323 12.57 21.05 5.88
CA THR A 323 11.83 22.27 6.28
C THR A 323 12.70 23.54 6.31
N GLY A 324 14.02 23.41 6.12
CA GLY A 324 15.00 24.50 6.16
C GLY A 324 15.84 24.60 7.44
N SER A 325 15.57 23.78 8.45
CA SER A 325 16.41 23.66 9.65
C SER A 325 17.79 23.07 9.35
N ASN A 326 17.90 22.21 8.33
CA ASN A 326 19.19 21.78 7.78
C ASN A 326 19.57 22.72 6.62
N THR A 327 20.43 23.68 6.90
CA THR A 327 20.89 24.69 5.93
C THR A 327 21.83 24.13 4.86
N GLY A 328 22.39 22.93 5.06
CA GLY A 328 23.23 22.25 4.09
C GLY A 328 22.46 21.56 2.97
N VAL A 329 21.14 21.43 3.10
CA VAL A 329 20.25 20.81 2.12
C VAL A 329 19.22 21.85 1.66
N PRO A 330 18.84 21.92 0.37
CA PRO A 330 17.78 22.83 -0.07
C PRO A 330 16.44 22.52 0.60
N VAL A 331 15.63 23.55 0.88
CA VAL A 331 14.25 23.40 1.37
C VAL A 331 13.43 22.61 0.34
N GLY A 332 12.57 21.72 0.83
CA GLY A 332 11.72 20.88 -0.04
C GLY A 332 12.41 19.64 -0.60
N THR A 333 13.68 19.39 -0.25
CA THR A 333 14.39 18.17 -0.67
C THR A 333 13.73 16.94 -0.06
N VAL A 334 13.17 16.09 -0.91
CA VAL A 334 12.46 14.86 -0.53
C VAL A 334 13.41 13.85 0.09
N GLY A 335 12.92 13.10 1.09
CA GLY A 335 13.66 12.08 1.82
C GLY A 335 14.47 12.62 2.98
N THR A 336 14.57 13.94 3.11
CA THR A 336 15.39 14.61 4.12
C THR A 336 14.53 15.45 5.04
N GLY A 337 15.01 15.66 6.26
CA GLY A 337 14.69 16.84 7.05
C GLY A 337 13.23 17.06 7.51
N CYS A 338 12.47 15.99 7.73
CA CYS A 338 11.13 16.09 8.34
C CYS A 338 11.11 15.98 9.86
N SER A 339 12.26 15.76 10.50
CA SER A 339 12.41 15.89 11.96
C SER A 339 12.36 17.37 12.39
N ASN A 340 12.29 17.65 13.68
CA ASN A 340 12.32 19.03 14.21
C ASN A 340 13.63 19.80 13.86
N ASP A 341 14.75 19.09 13.76
CA ASP A 341 16.09 19.62 13.49
C ASP A 341 16.60 19.29 12.07
N ASN A 342 15.75 18.62 11.30
CA ASN A 342 15.99 18.11 9.96
C ASN A 342 17.23 17.21 9.76
N THR A 343 17.80 16.70 10.85
CA THR A 343 19.08 15.98 10.84
C THR A 343 19.10 14.75 11.73
N SER A 344 18.03 14.46 12.48
CA SER A 344 17.99 13.28 13.35
C SER A 344 16.67 12.49 13.32
N SER A 345 16.81 11.17 13.35
CA SER A 345 15.78 10.21 13.73
C SER A 345 16.36 9.15 14.68
N PRO A 346 15.82 8.95 15.89
CA PRO A 346 14.53 9.43 16.38
C PRO A 346 14.54 10.88 16.85
N THR A 347 13.35 11.50 16.89
CA THR A 347 13.16 12.85 17.41
C THR A 347 11.80 13.02 18.13
N VAL A 348 11.56 14.21 18.67
CA VAL A 348 10.33 14.62 19.38
C VAL A 348 9.15 14.92 18.45
N SER A 349 9.39 15.28 17.18
CA SER A 349 8.30 15.62 16.27
C SER A 349 8.69 15.46 14.80
N PHE A 350 7.73 15.01 13.99
CA PHE A 350 7.85 14.94 12.54
C PHE A 350 6.86 15.88 11.86
N THR A 351 7.29 16.54 10.79
CA THR A 351 6.45 17.30 9.87
C THR A 351 6.55 16.67 8.49
N LEU A 352 5.48 16.00 8.06
CA LEU A 352 5.40 15.42 6.73
C LEU A 352 4.62 16.35 5.81
N THR A 353 5.05 16.45 4.57
CA THR A 353 4.42 17.27 3.53
C THR A 353 3.66 16.37 2.57
N ARG A 354 2.46 16.74 2.18
CA ARG A 354 1.65 15.95 1.24
C ARG A 354 2.44 15.59 -0.03
N PHE A 355 2.39 14.34 -0.47
CA PHE A 355 3.03 13.91 -1.70
C PHE A 355 2.41 14.66 -2.90
N GLY A 356 3.27 15.36 -3.62
CA GLY A 356 2.93 16.25 -4.72
C GLY A 356 2.92 17.72 -4.35
N CYS A 357 3.20 18.03 -3.09
CA CYS A 357 3.54 19.37 -2.65
C CYS A 357 5.03 19.47 -2.36
N THR A 358 5.59 20.65 -2.59
CA THR A 358 6.99 20.98 -2.32
C THR A 358 7.04 22.14 -1.34
N LEU A 359 7.81 21.97 -0.26
CA LEU A 359 8.11 23.07 0.67
C LEU A 359 9.04 24.08 -0.01
N GLY A 360 8.68 25.35 0.06
CA GLY A 360 9.55 26.47 -0.31
C GLY A 360 9.68 27.47 0.82
N SER A 361 10.65 28.39 0.70
CA SER A 361 10.86 29.48 1.66
C SER A 361 9.66 30.44 1.77
N GLY A 362 8.82 30.51 0.71
CA GLY A 362 7.59 31.31 0.67
C GLY A 362 6.32 30.55 1.02
N GLY A 363 6.41 29.28 1.44
CA GLY A 363 5.27 28.40 1.70
C GLY A 363 5.26 27.13 0.85
N THR A 364 4.22 26.33 1.00
CA THR A 364 4.06 25.05 0.31
C THR A 364 3.36 25.23 -1.03
N THR A 365 3.95 24.73 -2.11
CA THR A 365 3.34 24.73 -3.45
C THR A 365 2.97 23.31 -3.86
N CYS A 366 1.73 23.09 -4.30
CA CYS A 366 1.27 21.76 -4.74
C CYS A 366 1.14 21.68 -6.25
N ALA A 367 1.55 20.55 -6.82
CA ALA A 367 1.39 20.25 -8.23
C ALA A 367 -0.09 20.23 -8.62
N THR A 368 -0.42 20.89 -9.73
CA THR A 368 -1.79 20.91 -10.23
C THR A 368 -2.17 19.54 -10.80
N PRO A 369 -3.33 19.00 -10.39
CA PRO A 369 -3.70 17.61 -10.67
C PRO A 369 -4.02 17.26 -12.13
N ASN A 370 -4.09 18.26 -13.01
CA ASN A 370 -4.46 18.10 -14.41
C ASN A 370 -3.26 18.11 -15.38
N THR A 371 -2.02 18.26 -14.90
CA THR A 371 -0.85 18.36 -15.78
C THR A 371 -0.21 17.00 -16.07
N THR A 372 0.55 16.90 -17.17
CA THR A 372 1.36 15.71 -17.50
C THR A 372 2.46 15.46 -16.47
N PHE A 373 2.93 16.51 -15.80
CA PHE A 373 3.87 16.42 -14.67
C PHE A 373 3.27 15.71 -13.45
N SER A 374 1.94 15.77 -13.28
CA SER A 374 1.23 15.15 -12.16
C SER A 374 1.34 13.62 -12.12
N LEU A 375 1.78 12.97 -13.21
CA LEU A 375 1.88 11.52 -13.31
C LEU A 375 2.88 10.92 -12.30
N GLN A 376 4.01 11.62 -12.07
CA GLN A 376 5.11 11.16 -11.22
C GLN A 376 5.16 11.88 -9.87
N SER A 377 4.36 12.95 -9.73
CA SER A 377 4.46 13.89 -8.61
C SER A 377 3.19 13.89 -7.77
N GLN A 378 2.42 12.81 -7.72
CA GLN A 378 1.20 12.73 -6.91
C GLN A 378 0.99 11.34 -6.35
N TYR A 379 0.34 11.27 -5.19
CA TYR A 379 -0.02 10.01 -4.58
C TYR A 379 -1.03 9.22 -5.44
N PHE A 380 -0.77 7.94 -5.66
CA PHE A 380 -1.54 7.12 -6.60
C PHE A 380 -2.99 6.83 -6.15
N ARG A 381 -3.36 7.14 -4.90
CA ARG A 381 -4.74 7.08 -4.38
C ARG A 381 -5.28 8.47 -4.02
N SER A 382 -4.85 9.51 -4.71
CA SER A 382 -5.39 10.85 -4.50
C SER A 382 -6.68 11.14 -5.25
N SER A 383 -7.44 12.15 -4.83
CA SER A 383 -8.67 12.57 -5.50
C SER A 383 -8.45 12.96 -6.96
N ALA A 384 -7.29 13.50 -7.29
CA ALA A 384 -6.87 13.79 -8.65
C ALA A 384 -6.72 12.54 -9.52
N ASN A 385 -6.04 11.52 -9.01
CA ASN A 385 -5.90 10.25 -9.72
C ASN A 385 -7.24 9.52 -9.81
N ALA A 386 -8.11 9.62 -8.79
CA ALA A 386 -9.47 9.09 -8.85
C ALA A 386 -10.28 9.75 -9.96
N ALA A 387 -10.28 11.08 -10.04
CA ALA A 387 -11.00 11.79 -11.09
C ALA A 387 -10.43 11.49 -12.49
N ARG A 388 -9.10 11.32 -12.61
CA ARG A 388 -8.48 10.88 -13.87
C ARG A 388 -8.86 9.44 -14.23
N TRP A 389 -9.02 8.56 -13.25
CA TRP A 389 -9.53 7.21 -13.47
C TRP A 389 -10.96 7.25 -14.01
N PHE A 390 -11.87 8.05 -13.42
CA PHE A 390 -13.23 8.24 -13.94
C PHE A 390 -13.23 8.80 -15.36
N TRP A 391 -12.45 9.85 -15.63
CA TRP A 391 -12.30 10.41 -16.98
C TRP A 391 -11.73 9.38 -17.96
N SER A 392 -10.81 8.52 -17.51
CA SER A 392 -10.24 7.49 -18.36
C SER A 392 -11.28 6.50 -18.84
N GLY A 393 -12.42 6.34 -18.16
CA GLY A 393 -13.43 5.34 -18.51
C GLY A 393 -12.99 3.89 -18.27
N ASN A 394 -11.78 3.64 -17.78
CA ASN A 394 -11.38 2.29 -17.39
C ASN A 394 -12.19 1.82 -16.19
N THR A 395 -12.44 0.51 -16.12
CA THR A 395 -13.25 -0.12 -15.08
C THR A 395 -12.46 -1.16 -14.28
N GLY A 396 -11.24 -1.47 -14.74
CA GLY A 396 -10.44 -2.58 -14.23
C GLY A 396 -10.71 -3.91 -14.94
N SER A 397 -11.68 -3.95 -15.86
CA SER A 397 -11.94 -5.12 -16.70
C SER A 397 -11.01 -5.12 -17.92
N VAL A 398 -10.15 -6.12 -18.04
CA VAL A 398 -9.15 -6.19 -19.11
C VAL A 398 -9.77 -6.06 -20.51
N PRO A 399 -10.86 -6.77 -20.89
CA PRO A 399 -11.49 -6.59 -22.20
C PRO A 399 -12.04 -5.19 -22.42
N HIS A 400 -12.68 -4.61 -21.40
CA HIS A 400 -13.24 -3.25 -21.48
C HIS A 400 -12.12 -2.22 -21.65
N ASP A 401 -11.13 -2.25 -20.77
CA ASP A 401 -10.02 -1.30 -20.74
C ASP A 401 -9.18 -1.39 -22.03
N MET A 402 -8.97 -2.60 -22.57
CA MET A 402 -8.33 -2.77 -23.88
C MET A 402 -9.14 -2.13 -25.02
N SER A 403 -10.46 -2.30 -25.02
CA SER A 403 -11.33 -1.68 -26.02
C SER A 403 -11.27 -0.15 -25.92
N ASN A 404 -11.27 0.37 -24.70
CA ASN A 404 -11.21 1.79 -24.40
C ASN A 404 -9.86 2.43 -24.82
N ILE A 405 -8.74 1.75 -24.54
CA ILE A 405 -7.41 2.16 -25.03
C ILE A 405 -7.34 2.10 -26.56
N SER A 406 -7.98 1.11 -27.19
CA SER A 406 -8.03 1.01 -28.65
C SER A 406 -8.84 2.15 -29.29
N LEU A 407 -9.96 2.54 -28.67
CA LEU A 407 -10.76 3.71 -29.08
C LEU A 407 -9.95 4.99 -28.96
N LEU A 408 -9.25 5.19 -27.84
CA LEU A 408 -8.32 6.31 -27.66
C LEU A 408 -7.22 6.33 -28.74
N GLY A 409 -6.65 5.16 -29.06
CA GLY A 409 -5.66 5.01 -30.13
C GLY A 409 -6.18 5.45 -31.51
N SER A 410 -7.47 5.19 -31.80
CA SER A 410 -8.10 5.66 -33.05
C SER A 410 -8.20 7.18 -33.17
N CYS A 411 -8.15 7.88 -32.02
CA CYS A 411 -8.20 9.33 -31.91
C CYS A 411 -6.83 10.02 -31.96
N TRP A 412 -5.74 9.24 -32.04
CA TRP A 412 -4.37 9.75 -32.10
C TRP A 412 -4.18 10.75 -33.24
N ASN A 413 -3.67 11.94 -32.91
CA ASN A 413 -3.42 13.04 -33.86
C ASN A 413 -4.62 13.41 -34.76
N LYS A 414 -5.86 13.11 -34.35
CA LYS A 414 -7.04 13.54 -35.09
C LYS A 414 -7.34 15.03 -34.85
N PRO A 415 -7.90 15.74 -35.84
CA PRO A 415 -8.32 17.13 -35.68
C PRO A 415 -9.26 17.32 -34.49
N LEU A 416 -9.20 18.50 -33.85
CA LEU A 416 -10.11 18.87 -32.76
C LEU A 416 -11.56 18.78 -33.22
N GLY A 417 -12.43 18.21 -32.38
CA GLY A 417 -13.86 18.06 -32.70
C GLY A 417 -14.19 16.83 -33.55
N THR A 418 -13.21 15.94 -33.79
CA THR A 418 -13.48 14.66 -34.47
C THR A 418 -14.53 13.87 -33.68
N ALA A 419 -15.61 13.45 -34.34
CA ALA A 419 -16.67 12.66 -33.71
C ALA A 419 -16.11 11.40 -33.04
N GLY A 420 -16.49 11.16 -31.78
CA GLY A 420 -15.96 10.06 -30.97
C GLY A 420 -14.62 10.33 -30.28
N CYS A 421 -13.95 11.44 -30.57
CA CYS A 421 -12.66 11.82 -29.96
C CYS A 421 -12.74 13.01 -29.02
N THR A 422 -13.86 13.73 -28.99
CA THR A 422 -14.05 14.95 -28.19
C THR A 422 -13.79 14.74 -26.70
N HIS A 423 -14.21 13.59 -26.15
CA HIS A 423 -13.94 13.19 -24.76
C HIS A 423 -12.45 13.20 -24.41
N TRP A 424 -11.62 12.69 -25.33
CA TRP A 424 -10.17 12.61 -25.17
C TRP A 424 -9.45 13.92 -25.49
N GLN A 425 -10.08 14.80 -26.24
CA GLN A 425 -9.53 16.09 -26.67
C GLN A 425 -9.82 17.23 -25.68
N GLN A 426 -10.50 16.94 -24.56
CA GLN A 426 -10.98 17.94 -23.58
C GLN A 426 -10.77 17.46 -22.14
N GLY A 427 -10.92 18.40 -21.19
CA GLY A 427 -11.01 18.09 -19.76
C GLY A 427 -9.67 17.70 -19.13
N ILE A 428 -9.70 16.69 -18.26
CA ILE A 428 -8.52 16.24 -17.49
C ILE A 428 -7.37 15.80 -18.40
N GLY A 429 -7.67 15.28 -19.60
CA GLY A 429 -6.65 14.93 -20.60
C GLY A 429 -6.07 16.12 -21.37
N ALA A 430 -6.71 17.29 -21.33
CA ALA A 430 -6.34 18.49 -22.07
C ALA A 430 -6.52 19.75 -21.19
N PRO A 431 -5.71 19.90 -20.13
CA PRO A 431 -5.80 21.04 -19.24
C PRO A 431 -5.61 22.35 -20.02
N GLY A 432 -6.60 23.24 -19.97
CA GLY A 432 -6.56 24.54 -20.65
C GLY A 432 -7.34 24.62 -21.98
N GLY A 433 -8.03 23.55 -22.40
CA GLY A 433 -8.98 23.63 -23.52
C GLY A 433 -8.95 22.42 -24.46
N LEU A 434 -9.23 22.66 -25.74
CA LEU A 434 -9.17 21.62 -26.77
C LEU A 434 -7.71 21.29 -27.13
N ALA A 435 -7.29 20.04 -26.93
CA ALA A 435 -5.98 19.56 -27.36
C ALA A 435 -6.10 18.30 -28.23
N THR A 436 -5.20 18.14 -29.20
CA THR A 436 -5.09 16.90 -29.97
C THR A 436 -4.63 15.76 -29.06
N VAL A 437 -5.20 14.58 -29.25
CA VAL A 437 -4.81 13.38 -28.50
C VAL A 437 -3.37 13.00 -28.84
N GLY A 438 -2.50 13.06 -27.84
CA GLY A 438 -1.09 12.72 -27.89
C GLY A 438 -0.66 11.84 -26.71
N LEU A 439 0.64 11.81 -26.43
CA LEU A 439 1.22 10.91 -25.43
C LEU A 439 0.68 11.16 -24.01
N SER A 440 0.32 12.40 -23.67
CA SER A 440 -0.21 12.75 -22.34
C SER A 440 -1.57 12.09 -22.09
N GLN A 441 -2.49 12.11 -23.06
CA GLN A 441 -3.79 11.44 -22.93
C GLN A 441 -3.64 9.93 -22.96
N VAL A 442 -2.82 9.39 -23.87
CA VAL A 442 -2.58 7.95 -23.97
C VAL A 442 -1.96 7.39 -22.69
N SER A 443 -0.96 8.06 -22.13
CA SER A 443 -0.37 7.67 -20.84
C SER A 443 -1.35 7.84 -19.67
N GLY A 444 -2.18 8.90 -19.70
CA GLY A 444 -3.21 9.15 -18.69
C GLY A 444 -4.29 8.05 -18.60
N VAL A 445 -4.67 7.45 -19.73
CA VAL A 445 -5.63 6.33 -19.77
C VAL A 445 -4.95 4.99 -19.54
N SER A 446 -3.85 4.71 -20.24
CA SER A 446 -3.18 3.39 -20.17
C SER A 446 -2.62 3.05 -18.79
N ARG A 447 -2.32 4.05 -17.94
CA ARG A 447 -1.85 3.81 -16.57
C ARG A 447 -2.87 3.11 -15.68
N PHE A 448 -4.17 3.27 -15.97
CA PHE A 448 -5.26 2.67 -15.21
C PHE A 448 -5.73 1.33 -15.77
N TRP A 449 -4.99 0.75 -16.70
CA TRP A 449 -5.34 -0.53 -17.30
C TRP A 449 -5.40 -1.67 -16.26
N GLY A 450 -6.59 -2.25 -16.11
CA GLY A 450 -6.85 -3.30 -15.12
C GLY A 450 -6.91 -2.78 -13.68
N VAL A 451 -6.95 -1.46 -13.47
CA VAL A 451 -7.11 -0.87 -12.14
C VAL A 451 -8.59 -0.72 -11.84
N ASN A 452 -9.06 -1.38 -10.79
CA ASN A 452 -10.39 -1.14 -10.23
C ASN A 452 -10.29 -0.17 -9.05
N TRP A 453 -11.04 0.93 -9.11
CA TRP A 453 -11.05 1.97 -8.08
C TRP A 453 -12.27 1.90 -7.15
N THR A 454 -13.39 1.36 -7.64
CA THR A 454 -14.70 1.40 -6.99
C THR A 454 -15.04 0.12 -6.21
N ALA A 455 -14.32 -0.97 -6.44
CA ALA A 455 -14.46 -2.20 -5.69
C ALA A 455 -13.09 -2.85 -5.54
N PRO A 456 -12.56 -3.05 -4.32
CA PRO A 456 -11.35 -3.83 -4.17
C PRO A 456 -11.71 -5.31 -4.36
N PHE A 457 -11.30 -5.96 -5.45
CA PHE A 457 -11.48 -7.41 -5.60
C PHE A 457 -10.21 -8.16 -5.18
N ALA A 458 -10.15 -8.45 -3.88
CA ALA A 458 -9.68 -9.71 -3.34
C ALA A 458 -10.51 -10.03 -2.09
N TRP A 459 -11.82 -10.26 -2.28
CA TRP A 459 -12.68 -10.78 -1.20
C TRP A 459 -12.48 -12.30 -1.08
N THR A 460 -11.25 -12.72 -0.80
CA THR A 460 -11.09 -13.96 -0.06
C THR A 460 -11.53 -13.64 1.36
N ALA A 461 -12.74 -14.05 1.72
CA ALA A 461 -13.10 -14.11 3.13
C ALA A 461 -11.97 -14.87 3.82
N LEU A 462 -11.35 -14.24 4.82
CA LEU A 462 -10.62 -14.99 5.82
C LEU A 462 -11.64 -15.98 6.41
N ASN A 463 -11.53 -17.25 6.01
CA ASN A 463 -12.20 -18.40 6.62
C ASN A 463 -13.73 -18.51 6.46
N GLY A 464 -14.25 -18.71 5.24
CA GLY A 464 -15.58 -19.34 5.06
C GLY A 464 -16.76 -18.65 5.77
N ILE A 465 -16.60 -17.37 6.13
CA ILE A 465 -17.68 -16.49 6.57
C ILE A 465 -18.34 -15.98 5.29
N ASP A 466 -19.65 -16.20 5.18
CA ASP A 466 -20.46 -15.80 4.03
C ASP A 466 -20.09 -14.37 3.60
N VAL A 467 -19.57 -14.26 2.38
CA VAL A 467 -19.64 -13.01 1.62
C VAL A 467 -21.13 -12.77 1.39
N GLY A 468 -21.72 -11.93 2.23
CA GLY A 468 -22.99 -11.31 1.91
C GLY A 468 -22.94 -10.82 0.48
N THR A 469 -24.03 -11.00 -0.26
CA THR A 469 -24.17 -10.74 -1.70
C THR A 469 -24.06 -9.26 -2.10
N ALA A 470 -23.32 -8.44 -1.36
CA ALA A 470 -23.10 -7.03 -1.62
C ALA A 470 -21.62 -6.80 -1.99
N ASN A 471 -21.37 -6.78 -3.30
CA ASN A 471 -20.11 -6.35 -3.93
C ASN A 471 -19.91 -4.83 -3.83
N SER A 472 -19.98 -4.27 -2.63
CA SER A 472 -19.94 -2.82 -2.47
C SER A 472 -19.38 -2.45 -1.10
N PHE A 473 -18.28 -1.68 -1.09
CA PHE A 473 -18.37 -0.42 -0.34
C PHE A 473 -19.71 0.18 -0.76
N ASP A 474 -20.69 0.36 0.13
CA ASP A 474 -22.06 0.84 -0.13
C ASP A 474 -22.12 2.14 -0.97
N GLY A 475 -21.77 2.09 -2.25
CA GLY A 475 -21.58 3.24 -3.12
C GLY A 475 -20.45 4.22 -2.74
N ILE A 476 -19.58 3.93 -1.77
CA ILE A 476 -18.53 4.86 -1.34
C ILE A 476 -17.21 4.56 -2.08
N PRO A 477 -16.60 5.52 -2.81
CA PRO A 477 -15.29 5.31 -3.41
C PRO A 477 -14.25 4.92 -2.33
N ALA A 478 -13.26 4.11 -2.70
CA ALA A 478 -12.15 3.77 -1.81
C ALA A 478 -11.58 5.06 -1.18
N PRO A 479 -11.17 5.05 0.11
CA PRO A 479 -10.64 6.24 0.74
C PRO A 479 -9.50 6.87 -0.08
N ILE A 480 -9.56 8.18 -0.30
CA ILE A 480 -8.67 8.93 -1.18
C ILE A 480 -7.95 10.02 -0.40
N LEU A 481 -6.70 10.31 -0.79
CA LEU A 481 -6.05 11.54 -0.33
C LEU A 481 -6.80 12.73 -0.91
N GLN A 482 -7.54 13.45 -0.07
CA GLN A 482 -8.25 14.64 -0.49
C GLN A 482 -7.25 15.73 -0.88
N GLU A 483 -7.36 16.19 -2.14
CA GLU A 483 -6.55 17.28 -2.64
C GLU A 483 -7.38 18.58 -2.67
N THR A 484 -6.85 19.65 -2.08
CA THR A 484 -7.30 21.01 -2.41
C THR A 484 -6.62 21.43 -3.71
N ASP A 485 -7.41 21.84 -4.71
CA ASP A 485 -6.87 22.49 -5.90
C ASP A 485 -6.54 23.94 -5.55
N PRO A 486 -5.27 24.39 -5.64
CA PRO A 486 -4.88 25.76 -5.32
C PRO A 486 -5.52 26.81 -6.25
N ILE A 487 -6.14 26.39 -7.36
CA ILE A 487 -6.84 27.25 -8.31
C ILE A 487 -8.33 27.40 -7.91
N LEU A 488 -8.89 26.44 -7.18
CA LEU A 488 -10.26 26.52 -6.70
C LEU A 488 -10.35 27.39 -5.43
N PRO A 489 -11.43 28.16 -5.25
CA PRO A 489 -11.68 28.86 -3.99
C PRO A 489 -11.62 27.89 -2.81
N SER A 490 -10.95 28.32 -1.73
CA SER A 490 -10.81 27.55 -0.49
C SER A 490 -12.14 26.94 -0.05
N GLY A 491 -12.21 25.60 0.01
CA GLY A 491 -13.39 24.85 0.45
C GLY A 491 -14.17 24.15 -0.68
N GLN A 492 -13.76 24.26 -1.94
CA GLN A 492 -14.28 23.40 -3.02
C GLN A 492 -13.42 22.13 -3.13
N PHE A 493 -14.06 20.98 -2.87
CA PHE A 493 -13.45 19.66 -2.98
C PHE A 493 -13.55 19.15 -4.41
N LEU A 494 -12.54 18.39 -4.84
CA LEU A 494 -12.58 17.66 -6.11
C LEU A 494 -13.55 16.48 -5.96
N TYR A 495 -14.81 16.66 -6.35
CA TYR A 495 -15.75 15.55 -6.41
C TYR A 495 -15.52 14.78 -7.73
N PRO A 496 -15.35 13.44 -7.68
CA PRO A 496 -15.35 12.66 -8.90
C PRO A 496 -16.73 12.75 -9.58
N ALA A 497 -16.75 13.01 -10.88
CA ALA A 497 -17.97 13.09 -11.68
C ALA A 497 -18.81 11.81 -11.50
N SER A 498 -20.11 11.98 -11.27
CA SER A 498 -21.06 10.87 -11.04
C SER A 498 -21.49 10.15 -12.33
N ALA A 499 -21.04 10.62 -13.50
CA ALA A 499 -21.38 10.09 -14.82
C ALA A 499 -20.16 9.95 -15.76
N VAL A 500 -20.24 8.99 -16.69
CA VAL A 500 -19.25 8.81 -17.75
C VAL A 500 -19.45 9.88 -18.82
N GLY A 501 -18.51 10.83 -18.90
CA GLY A 501 -18.50 11.92 -19.88
C GLY A 501 -19.38 13.10 -19.48
N CYS A 502 -18.91 14.32 -19.76
CA CYS A 502 -19.63 15.56 -19.45
C CYS A 502 -20.47 16.03 -20.65
N ALA A 503 -21.65 16.59 -20.38
CA ALA A 503 -22.55 17.13 -21.41
C ALA A 503 -22.14 18.52 -21.95
N GLY A 504 -21.04 19.11 -21.47
CA GLY A 504 -20.59 20.47 -21.82
C GLY A 504 -19.07 20.66 -21.83
N THR A 505 -18.61 21.78 -22.38
CA THR A 505 -17.19 22.18 -22.41
C THR A 505 -16.67 22.44 -21.00
N TYR A 506 -15.57 21.79 -20.62
CA TYR A 506 -14.89 22.03 -19.35
C TYR A 506 -14.49 23.51 -19.18
N PRO A 507 -14.83 24.18 -18.06
CA PRO A 507 -14.31 25.51 -17.79
C PRO A 507 -12.79 25.47 -17.69
N ALA A 508 -12.10 26.35 -18.40
CA ALA A 508 -10.64 26.47 -18.35
C ALA A 508 -10.09 26.81 -16.93
N SER A 509 -10.97 27.16 -15.99
CA SER A 509 -10.66 27.66 -14.66
C SER A 509 -11.18 26.81 -13.49
N ALA A 510 -11.88 25.70 -13.75
CA ALA A 510 -12.38 24.81 -12.70
C ALA A 510 -12.03 23.37 -13.04
N GLY A 511 -11.02 22.84 -12.35
CA GLY A 511 -10.74 21.41 -12.40
C GLY A 511 -11.88 20.67 -11.73
N TYR A 512 -12.35 19.61 -12.39
CA TYR A 512 -13.13 18.53 -11.78
C TYR A 512 -14.54 18.93 -11.32
N ASP A 513 -15.41 19.24 -12.27
CA ASP A 513 -16.82 18.90 -12.12
C ASP A 513 -17.47 18.70 -13.49
N CYS A 514 -18.16 17.57 -13.64
CA CYS A 514 -19.53 17.60 -14.15
C CYS A 514 -20.41 16.91 -13.11
#